data_AF-A0A2M6V4X2-F1
#
_entry.id   AF-A0A2M6V4X2-F1
#
_cell.length_a   1.000
_cell.length_b   1.000
_cell.length_c   1.000
_cell.angle_alpha   90.00
_cell.angle_beta   90.00
_cell.angle_gamma   90.00
#
_symmetry.space_group_name_H-M   'P 1'
#
loop_
_entity.id
_entity.type
_entity.pdbx_description
1 polymer ?
#
loop_
_entity_poly.entity_id
_entity_poly.type
_entity_poly.pdbx_seq_one_letter_code
_entity_poly.pdbx_strand_id
1 'polypeptide(L)'
;MASNTSAASSAFAPLQNDTFLRACLRQATDHTPVWLMRQAGRYLPEYCATRAKAGSFMGLATNVDYATEVTLQPLDRYPLDAAIL
;
A
#
# COMPACT_ATOMS: atom_id res chain seq x y z
N MET A 1 8.96 35.48 -7.65
CA MET A 1 7.97 34.73 -8.46
C MET A 1 8.36 33.27 -8.50
N ALA A 2 7.76 32.48 -7.62
CA ALA A 2 7.50 31.04 -7.73
C ALA A 2 6.84 30.67 -6.40
N SER A 3 5.51 30.73 -6.40
CA SER A 3 4.62 30.27 -5.36
C SER A 3 4.97 28.82 -5.00
N ASN A 4 5.02 28.47 -3.71
CA ASN A 4 4.90 27.06 -3.35
C ASN A 4 4.08 26.86 -2.08
N THR A 5 2.80 26.57 -2.35
CA THR A 5 2.03 25.47 -1.76
C THR A 5 1.78 25.52 -0.26
N SER A 6 0.60 26.05 0.07
CA SER A 6 -0.16 25.73 1.28
C SER A 6 -0.09 24.23 1.54
N ALA A 7 0.73 23.82 2.52
CA ALA A 7 0.72 22.46 3.04
C ALA A 7 -0.66 22.22 3.66
N ALA A 8 -1.50 21.48 2.94
CA ALA A 8 -2.76 21.01 3.48
C ALA A 8 -2.45 20.23 4.77
N SER A 9 -3.05 20.63 5.89
CA SER A 9 -2.99 19.91 7.15
C SER A 9 -3.53 18.50 6.95
N SER A 10 -2.67 17.52 6.67
CA SER A 10 -3.09 16.13 6.47
C SER A 10 -3.44 15.52 7.83
N ALA A 11 -4.64 14.96 7.94
CA ALA A 11 -5.10 14.19 9.11
C ALA A 11 -4.30 12.89 9.34
N PHE A 12 -3.25 12.64 8.55
CA PHE A 12 -2.47 11.41 8.53
C PHE A 12 -1.00 11.70 8.80
N ALA A 13 -0.31 10.68 9.33
CA ALA A 13 1.12 10.73 9.59
C ALA A 13 1.92 11.09 8.32
N PRO A 14 3.06 11.79 8.47
CA PRO A 14 3.90 12.15 7.34
C PRO A 14 4.37 10.90 6.58
N LEU A 15 4.38 10.99 5.25
CA LEU A 15 4.75 9.88 4.38
C LEU A 15 6.26 9.62 4.50
N GLN A 16 6.63 8.39 4.85
CA GLN A 16 8.03 7.99 5.04
C GLN A 16 8.71 7.56 3.73
N ASN A 17 7.95 7.01 2.78
CA ASN A 17 8.42 6.68 1.43
C ASN A 17 7.47 7.31 0.40
N ASP A 18 7.94 8.34 -0.29
CA ASP A 18 7.21 9.06 -1.34
C ASP A 18 7.72 8.75 -2.76
N THR A 19 8.65 7.79 -2.89
CA THR A 19 9.36 7.50 -4.15
C THR A 19 8.40 7.15 -5.29
N PHE A 20 7.36 6.37 -4.99
CA PHE A 20 6.31 6.07 -5.96
C PHE A 20 5.59 7.33 -6.47
N LEU A 21 5.21 8.24 -5.57
CA LEU A 21 4.53 9.49 -5.94
C LEU A 21 5.46 10.41 -6.74
N ARG A 22 6.72 10.55 -6.33
CA ARG A 22 7.75 11.30 -7.05
C ARG A 22 7.93 10.78 -8.48
N ALA A 23 8.01 9.46 -8.64
CA ALA A 23 8.11 8.84 -9.97
C ALA A 23 6.86 9.11 -10.83
N CYS A 24 5.65 9.01 -10.28
CA CYS A 24 4.41 9.36 -10.98
C CYS A 24 4.37 10.83 -11.42
N LEU A 25 4.95 11.72 -10.61
CA LEU A 25 5.08 13.15 -10.88
C LEU A 25 6.30 13.50 -11.75
N ARG A 26 7.02 12.50 -12.28
CA ARG A 26 8.23 12.67 -13.10
C ARG A 26 9.34 13.45 -12.40
N GLN A 27 9.42 13.33 -11.08
CA GLN A 27 10.49 13.90 -10.27
C GLN A 27 11.67 12.92 -10.17
N ALA A 28 12.85 13.44 -9.83
CA ALA A 28 14.02 12.62 -9.58
C ALA A 28 13.78 11.69 -8.38
N THR A 29 14.16 10.43 -8.53
CA THR A 29 14.03 9.36 -7.53
C THR A 29 15.36 8.63 -7.41
N ASP A 30 15.68 8.16 -6.19
CA ASP A 30 16.97 7.52 -5.89
C ASP A 30 17.04 6.10 -6.47
N HIS A 31 15.88 5.43 -6.57
CA HIS A 31 15.69 4.14 -7.21
C HIS A 31 14.37 4.11 -7.99
N THR A 32 14.25 3.17 -8.93
CA THR A 32 12.98 2.92 -9.61
C THR A 32 12.00 2.25 -8.63
N PRO A 33 10.84 2.85 -8.32
CA PRO A 33 9.92 2.28 -7.36
C PRO A 33 9.26 1.00 -7.91
N VAL A 34 9.08 -0.01 -7.06
CA VAL A 34 8.52 -1.31 -7.44
C VAL A 34 7.27 -1.62 -6.62
N TRP A 35 6.23 -2.06 -7.33
CA TRP A 35 4.99 -2.60 -6.78
C TRP A 35 4.40 -3.62 -7.76
N LEU A 36 3.53 -4.50 -7.27
CA LEU A 36 2.92 -5.54 -8.10
C LEU A 36 1.40 -5.51 -7.98
N MET A 37 0.72 -5.62 -9.13
CA MET A 37 -0.71 -5.89 -9.13
C MET A 37 -0.98 -7.25 -8.46
N ARG A 38 -1.97 -7.28 -7.57
CA ARG A 38 -2.34 -8.47 -6.78
C ARG A 38 -1.22 -8.97 -5.86
N GLN A 39 -0.42 -8.05 -5.30
CA GLN A 39 0.58 -8.37 -4.26
C GLN A 39 -0.05 -9.02 -3.02
N ALA A 40 -1.28 -8.66 -2.64
CA ALA A 40 -2.03 -9.35 -1.60
C ALA A 40 -2.84 -10.50 -2.23
N GLY A 41 -2.28 -11.72 -2.21
CA GLY A 41 -2.90 -12.84 -2.92
C GLY A 41 -2.59 -14.22 -2.35
N ARG A 42 -3.22 -15.23 -2.93
CA ARG A 42 -3.18 -16.65 -2.50
C ARG A 42 -1.78 -17.29 -2.52
N TYR A 43 -0.78 -16.62 -3.09
CA TYR A 43 0.60 -17.07 -3.05
C TYR A 43 1.24 -16.85 -1.67
N LEU A 44 0.67 -15.96 -0.85
CA LEU A 44 1.10 -15.74 0.53
C LEU A 44 0.31 -16.66 1.47
N PRO A 45 1.00 -17.50 2.29
CA PRO A 45 0.32 -18.36 3.26
C PRO A 45 -0.45 -17.53 4.31
N GLU A 46 0.08 -16.37 4.70
CA GLU A 46 -0.58 -15.40 5.59
C GLU A 46 -1.91 -14.89 5.02
N TYR A 47 -1.96 -14.55 3.73
CA TYR A 47 -3.20 -14.14 3.06
C TYR A 47 -4.24 -15.27 3.07
N CYS A 48 -3.80 -16.51 2.80
CA CYS A 48 -4.68 -17.68 2.84
C CYS A 48 -5.26 -17.91 4.25
N ALA A 49 -4.48 -17.68 5.30
CA ALA A 49 -4.95 -17.77 6.67
C ALA A 49 -6.01 -16.70 7.00
N THR A 50 -5.77 -15.45 6.65
CA THR A 50 -6.75 -14.36 6.86
C THR A 50 -8.03 -14.61 6.06
N ARG A 51 -7.90 -15.10 4.81
CA ARG A 51 -9.05 -15.48 3.99
C ARG A 51 -9.86 -16.63 4.58
N ALA A 52 -9.21 -17.62 5.18
CA ALA A 52 -9.88 -18.72 5.88
C ALA A 52 -10.69 -18.21 7.09
N LYS A 53 -10.15 -17.22 7.84
CA LYS A 53 -10.87 -16.56 8.95
C LYS A 53 -12.05 -15.72 8.46
N ALA A 54 -11.89 -15.00 7.35
CA ALA A 54 -12.94 -14.15 6.77
C ALA A 54 -14.09 -14.95 6.13
N GLY A 55 -13.87 -16.23 5.80
CA GLY A 55 -14.88 -17.17 5.27
C GLY A 55 -15.31 -16.92 3.82
N SER A 56 -15.25 -15.69 3.32
CA SER A 56 -15.57 -15.34 1.93
C SER A 56 -14.73 -14.17 1.43
N PHE A 57 -14.59 -14.05 0.11
CA PHE A 57 -13.91 -12.90 -0.50
C PHE A 57 -14.63 -11.59 -0.17
N MET A 58 -15.96 -11.59 -0.21
CA MET A 58 -16.74 -10.40 0.12
C MET A 58 -16.55 -10.01 1.59
N GLY A 59 -16.57 -10.97 2.51
CA GLY A 59 -16.34 -10.72 3.93
C GLY A 59 -14.92 -10.22 4.24
N LEU A 60 -13.94 -10.57 3.40
CA LEU A 60 -12.59 -10.01 3.48
C LEU A 60 -12.52 -8.58 2.94
N ALA A 61 -13.23 -8.29 1.83
CA ALA A 61 -13.23 -6.97 1.20
C ALA A 61 -14.09 -5.92 1.95
N THR A 62 -15.16 -6.34 2.62
CA THR A 62 -16.06 -5.43 3.36
C THR A 62 -15.66 -5.23 4.82
N ASN A 63 -14.80 -6.08 5.36
CA ASN A 63 -14.27 -5.93 6.71
C ASN A 63 -12.98 -5.10 6.66
N VAL A 64 -13.00 -3.93 7.29
CA VAL A 64 -11.87 -3.00 7.32
C VAL A 64 -10.63 -3.64 7.95
N ASP A 65 -10.78 -4.38 9.06
CA ASP A 65 -9.66 -4.98 9.76
C ASP A 65 -8.96 -6.04 8.90
N TYR A 66 -9.74 -6.91 8.24
CA TYR A 66 -9.17 -7.91 7.33
C TYR A 66 -8.57 -7.29 6.08
N ALA A 67 -9.22 -6.28 5.50
CA ALA A 67 -8.70 -5.56 4.34
C ALA A 67 -7.37 -4.87 4.66
N THR A 68 -7.26 -4.22 5.82
CA THR A 68 -6.01 -3.60 6.29
C THR A 68 -4.92 -4.65 6.50
N GLU A 69 -5.23 -5.75 7.20
CA GLU A 69 -4.27 -6.83 7.47
C GLU A 69 -3.68 -7.38 6.16
N VAL A 70 -4.51 -7.77 5.19
CA VAL A 70 -4.00 -8.35 3.94
C VAL A 70 -3.27 -7.35 3.06
N THR A 71 -3.57 -6.06 3.17
CA THR A 71 -2.88 -5.01 2.42
C THR A 71 -1.46 -4.82 2.94
N LEU A 72 -1.23 -4.98 4.25
CA LEU A 72 0.07 -4.80 4.90
C LEU A 72 1.00 -6.02 4.73
N GLN A 73 0.44 -7.23 4.67
CA GLN A 73 1.21 -8.49 4.54
C GLN A 73 2.33 -8.46 3.47
N PRO A 74 2.11 -7.96 2.24
CA PRO A 74 3.16 -7.92 1.23
C PRO A 74 4.27 -6.90 1.54
N LEU A 75 3.95 -5.78 2.21
CA LEU A 75 4.94 -4.76 2.59
C LEU A 75 5.80 -5.21 3.77
N ASP A 76 5.24 -6.00 4.69
CA ASP A 76 6.00 -6.60 5.78
C ASP A 76 6.98 -7.66 5.27
N ARG A 77 6.64 -8.33 4.16
CA ARG A 77 7.44 -9.40 3.57
C ARG A 77 8.47 -8.91 2.55
N TYR A 78 8.12 -7.88 1.78
CA TYR A 78 8.94 -7.35 0.69
C TYR A 78 9.05 -5.83 0.81
N PRO A 79 10.24 -5.24 0.58
CA PRO A 79 10.41 -3.78 0.60
C PRO A 79 9.81 -3.14 -0.66
N LEU A 80 8.48 -3.10 -0.74
CA LEU A 80 7.71 -2.50 -1.83
C LEU A 80 7.47 -1.01 -1.56
N ASP A 81 7.41 -0.22 -2.63
CA ASP A 81 7.25 1.24 -2.54
C ASP A 81 5.78 1.69 -2.46
N ALA A 82 4.83 0.78 -2.67
CA ALA A 82 3.40 1.08 -2.63
C ALA A 82 2.55 -0.10 -2.11
N ALA A 83 1.39 0.23 -1.54
CA ALA A 83 0.39 -0.72 -1.07
C ALA A 83 -0.83 -0.75 -2.02
N ILE A 84 -1.35 -1.94 -2.31
CA ILE A 84 -2.58 -2.15 -3.09
C ILE A 84 -3.35 -3.38 -2.60
N LEU A 85 -4.68 -3.30 -2.64
CA LEU A 85 -5.63 -4.36 -2.30
C LEU A 85 -6.39 -4.86 -3.54
#